data_AF-A0A7Y6DX32-F1
#
_entry.id   AF-A0A7Y6DX32-F1
#
_cell.length_a   1.000
_cell.length_b   1.000
_cell.length_c   1.000
_cell.angle_alpha   90.00
_cell.angle_beta   90.00
_cell.angle_gamma   90.00
#
_symmetry.space_group_name_H-M   'P 1'
#
loop_
_entity.id
_entity.type
_entity.pdbx_description
1 polymer ?
#
loop_
_entity_poly.entity_id
_entity_poly.type
_entity_poly.pdbx_seq_one_letter_code
_entity_poly.pdbx_strand_id
1 'polypeptide(L)'
;MPEQVLLRGAVAFDPATHGFAFANAFVNEVLTLPNGAKITTAGRCGGMAYASLDYFLAGQPVPAWRADLWAPSRVPPDGHWLAQLFTQRLRDSFFTGSAAKFVTWSMHSDDETWVFKGVTRWTKEEELPRLMRSIDAGRPVVLGLVVARTLAAIGENHQVIAYGYEQDRASGRTTLQVYDNNSVGKVVTLTSDRDQPDWTASNGHTWRGFFLQDYTPRRPRVLTKRPPGVKDQVSTGDTVKLSHVWTGLTLHSHDHPYTHRDTDGLQQVTCFGGSDDNDRWLLVGTAGTPAGTPLRDGSVLRLRHVSTGRWLRSARGVPSPLTRQQEVSAVDTADASTDWRVEVIDDRPWTAGARVRLVHVATGAALHSHRASDPRLTAGQQEVTGYPERDVNDWWTVLELS
;
A
#
# COMPACT_ATOMS: atom_id res chain seq x y z
N MET A 1 -47.28 2.60 16.03
CA MET A 1 -45.84 2.78 16.33
C MET A 1 -45.38 4.02 15.59
N PRO A 2 -44.67 4.98 16.21
CA PRO A 2 -44.14 6.11 15.46
C PRO A 2 -43.15 5.58 14.42
N GLU A 3 -43.35 5.95 13.16
CA GLU A 3 -42.44 5.59 12.08
C GLU A 3 -41.06 6.16 12.40
N GLN A 4 -40.00 5.33 12.36
CA GLN A 4 -38.65 5.82 12.58
C GLN A 4 -38.31 6.85 11.50
N VAL A 5 -38.22 8.11 11.91
CA VAL A 5 -37.92 9.25 11.04
C VAL A 5 -36.49 9.18 10.50
N LEU A 6 -35.58 8.52 11.23
CA LEU A 6 -34.17 8.41 10.89
C LEU A 6 -33.75 6.95 10.69
N LEU A 7 -33.32 6.61 9.48
CA LEU A 7 -32.69 5.34 9.16
C LEU A 7 -31.17 5.48 9.18
N ARG A 8 -30.46 4.49 9.71
CA ARG A 8 -29.00 4.45 9.68
C ARG A 8 -28.48 3.02 9.59
N GLY A 9 -27.37 2.86 8.88
CA GLY A 9 -26.63 1.61 8.78
C GLY A 9 -25.14 1.90 8.66
N ALA A 10 -24.29 1.04 9.23
CA ALA A 10 -22.84 1.19 9.14
C ALA A 10 -22.15 -0.17 9.21
N VAL A 11 -21.05 -0.29 8.47
CA VAL A 11 -20.06 -1.36 8.58
C VAL A 11 -18.85 -0.82 9.34
N ALA A 12 -18.18 -1.68 10.11
CA ALA A 12 -16.98 -1.35 10.88
C ALA A 12 -15.72 -1.11 10.02
N PHE A 13 -15.85 -0.28 8.99
CA PHE A 13 -14.77 0.17 8.14
C PHE A 13 -14.29 1.54 8.61
N ASP A 14 -13.03 1.62 9.05
CA ASP A 14 -12.36 2.85 9.42
C ASP A 14 -11.34 3.29 8.33
N PRO A 15 -11.53 4.44 7.67
CA PRO A 15 -10.57 5.02 6.73
C PRO A 15 -9.13 5.15 7.23
N ALA A 16 -8.91 5.34 8.54
CA ALA A 16 -7.58 5.52 9.11
C ALA A 16 -6.78 4.21 9.23
N THR A 17 -7.46 3.07 9.37
CA THR A 17 -6.81 1.76 9.56
C THR A 17 -6.96 0.83 8.35
N HIS A 18 -8.01 1.01 7.55
CA HIS A 18 -8.29 0.19 6.37
C HIS A 18 -7.95 0.92 5.06
N GLY A 19 -7.72 2.23 5.10
CA GLY A 19 -7.23 3.03 3.98
C GLY A 19 -5.71 3.14 3.96
N PHE A 20 -5.11 3.26 2.76
CA PHE A 20 -3.67 3.45 2.62
C PHE A 20 -3.24 4.83 3.14
N ALA A 21 -2.06 4.92 3.77
CA ALA A 21 -1.56 6.13 4.43
C ALA A 21 -0.96 7.18 3.46
N PHE A 22 -1.36 7.16 2.19
CA PHE A 22 -0.98 8.11 1.15
C PHE A 22 -2.12 8.30 0.15
N ALA A 23 -2.18 9.48 -0.45
CA ALA A 23 -3.23 9.82 -1.40
C ALA A 23 -2.98 9.20 -2.78
N ASN A 24 -4.04 9.05 -3.58
CA ASN A 24 -3.91 8.71 -5.00
C ASN A 24 -3.25 9.88 -5.77
N ALA A 25 -1.92 9.85 -5.86
CA ALA A 25 -1.11 10.78 -6.66
C ALA A 25 -0.32 10.06 -7.77
N PHE A 26 -0.83 8.91 -8.23
CA PHE A 26 -0.24 8.18 -9.35
C PHE A 26 -0.45 8.92 -10.66
N VAL A 27 0.46 8.72 -11.62
CA VAL A 27 0.29 9.19 -12.99
C VAL A 27 -0.94 8.55 -13.62
N ASN A 28 -1.57 9.28 -14.54
CA ASN A 28 -2.75 8.82 -15.26
C ASN A 28 -2.44 7.59 -16.10
N GLU A 29 -3.35 6.62 -16.10
CA GLU A 29 -3.23 5.39 -16.89
C GLU A 29 -4.18 5.44 -18.09
N VAL A 30 -3.74 4.91 -19.23
CA VAL A 30 -4.62 4.73 -20.39
C VAL A 30 -5.10 3.28 -20.41
N LEU A 31 -6.39 3.09 -20.15
CA LEU A 31 -7.04 1.78 -20.21
C LEU A 31 -7.76 1.61 -21.54
N THR A 32 -7.59 0.43 -22.15
CA THR A 32 -8.40 0.01 -23.29
C THR A 32 -9.53 -0.87 -22.76
N LEU A 33 -10.77 -0.37 -22.85
CA LEU A 33 -11.97 -1.10 -22.47
C LEU A 33 -12.20 -2.32 -23.38
N PRO A 34 -13.04 -3.30 -22.99
CA PRO A 34 -13.33 -4.49 -23.80
C PRO A 34 -13.92 -4.17 -25.18
N ASN A 35 -14.58 -3.02 -25.34
CA ASN A 35 -15.12 -2.53 -26.62
C ASN A 35 -14.09 -1.77 -27.48
N GLY A 36 -12.82 -1.70 -27.06
CA GLY A 36 -11.74 -1.00 -27.76
C GLY A 36 -11.63 0.50 -27.45
N ALA A 37 -12.57 1.09 -26.70
CA ALA A 37 -12.49 2.49 -26.30
C ALA A 37 -11.31 2.72 -25.34
N LYS A 38 -10.61 3.84 -25.51
CA LYS A 38 -9.50 4.25 -24.63
C LYS A 38 -9.99 5.30 -23.65
N ILE A 39 -9.69 5.10 -22.36
CA ILE A 39 -9.99 6.05 -21.29
C ILE A 39 -8.70 6.37 -20.55
N THR A 40 -8.47 7.64 -20.28
CA THR A 40 -7.39 8.10 -19.39
C THR A 40 -7.97 8.24 -17.98
N THR A 41 -7.45 7.50 -16.99
CA THR A 41 -7.92 7.57 -15.60
C THR A 41 -7.18 8.66 -14.82
N ALA A 42 -7.83 9.26 -13.83
CA ALA A 42 -7.16 10.13 -12.85
C ALA A 42 -6.43 9.29 -11.77
N GLY A 43 -5.19 8.91 -12.07
CA GLY A 43 -4.41 8.01 -11.22
C GLY A 43 -5.02 6.60 -11.11
N ARG A 44 -5.00 6.02 -9.90
CA ARG A 44 -5.36 4.62 -9.61
C ARG A 44 -6.45 4.45 -8.53
N CYS A 45 -7.39 5.39 -8.43
CA CYS A 45 -8.43 5.41 -7.38
C CYS A 45 -9.20 4.09 -7.25
N GLY A 46 -9.69 3.51 -8.36
CA GLY A 46 -10.38 2.21 -8.36
C GLY A 46 -9.53 1.07 -7.82
N GLY A 47 -8.25 1.06 -8.21
CA GLY A 47 -7.28 0.08 -7.73
C GLY A 47 -7.05 0.18 -6.22
N MET A 48 -6.91 1.40 -5.70
CA MET A 48 -6.74 1.63 -4.26
C MET A 48 -8.01 1.29 -3.47
N ALA A 49 -9.20 1.61 -3.99
CA ALA A 49 -10.47 1.25 -3.35
C ALA A 49 -10.67 -0.27 -3.30
N TYR A 50 -10.47 -0.97 -4.42
CA TYR A 50 -10.62 -2.43 -4.48
C TYR A 50 -9.58 -3.13 -3.60
N ALA A 51 -8.32 -2.67 -3.61
CA ALA A 51 -7.28 -3.22 -2.76
C ALA A 51 -7.60 -2.99 -1.26
N SER A 52 -8.01 -1.79 -0.86
CA SER A 52 -8.41 -1.50 0.52
C SER A 52 -9.55 -2.42 0.99
N LEU A 53 -10.54 -2.65 0.12
CA LEU A 53 -11.63 -3.58 0.42
C LEU A 53 -11.16 -5.04 0.51
N ASP A 54 -10.18 -5.46 -0.31
CA ASP A 54 -9.57 -6.79 -0.22
C ASP A 54 -8.93 -7.04 1.16
N TYR A 55 -8.19 -6.05 1.69
CA TYR A 55 -7.60 -6.12 3.03
C TYR A 55 -8.65 -6.14 4.14
N PHE A 56 -9.65 -5.27 4.05
CA PHE A 56 -10.75 -5.23 5.02
C PHE A 56 -11.49 -6.58 5.11
N LEU A 57 -11.89 -7.14 3.97
CA LEU A 57 -12.62 -8.42 3.94
C LEU A 57 -11.76 -9.61 4.36
N ALA A 58 -10.44 -9.53 4.19
CA ALA A 58 -9.51 -10.53 4.69
C ALA A 58 -9.21 -10.39 6.20
N GLY A 59 -9.72 -9.34 6.86
CA GLY A 59 -9.39 -9.01 8.25
C GLY A 59 -7.90 -8.72 8.44
N GLN A 60 -7.24 -8.14 7.43
CA GLN A 60 -5.81 -7.85 7.45
C GLN A 60 -5.58 -6.34 7.43
N PRO A 61 -4.57 -5.83 8.16
CA PRO A 61 -4.20 -4.43 8.08
C PRO A 61 -3.61 -4.12 6.71
N VAL A 62 -3.89 -2.93 6.18
CA VAL A 62 -3.13 -2.41 5.03
C VAL A 62 -1.72 -1.99 5.48
N PRO A 63 -0.73 -2.00 4.58
CA PRO A 63 0.57 -1.38 4.86
C PRO A 63 0.43 0.09 5.25
N ALA A 64 0.95 0.47 6.42
CA ALA A 64 0.87 1.83 6.98
C ALA A 64 1.96 2.79 6.46
N TRP A 65 2.52 2.51 5.28
CA TRP A 65 3.58 3.33 4.69
C TRP A 65 3.05 4.69 4.24
N ARG A 66 3.75 5.75 4.66
CA ARG A 66 3.36 7.13 4.38
C ARG A 66 3.96 7.64 3.07
N ALA A 67 3.33 8.65 2.51
CA ALA A 67 3.77 9.28 1.25
C ALA A 67 5.23 9.76 1.25
N ASP A 68 5.75 10.24 2.39
CA ASP A 68 7.13 10.74 2.52
C ASP A 68 8.20 9.65 2.34
N LEU A 69 7.81 8.38 2.49
CA LEU A 69 8.66 7.24 2.16
C LEU A 69 9.12 7.26 0.70
N TRP A 70 8.25 7.73 -0.21
CA TRP A 70 8.50 7.79 -1.65
C TRP A 70 8.64 9.22 -2.16
N ALA A 71 9.06 10.16 -1.30
CA ALA A 71 9.36 11.51 -1.77
C ALA A 71 10.48 11.48 -2.85
N PRO A 72 10.35 12.29 -3.93
CA PRO A 72 9.36 13.35 -4.11
C PRO A 72 8.01 12.89 -4.73
N SER A 73 7.95 11.70 -5.31
CA SER A 73 6.76 11.20 -6.03
C SER A 73 5.54 10.95 -5.14
N ARG A 74 5.74 10.77 -3.82
CA ARG A 74 4.69 10.56 -2.80
C ARG A 74 3.86 9.28 -2.95
N VAL A 75 4.17 8.45 -3.94
CA VAL A 75 3.56 7.15 -4.22
C VAL A 75 4.64 6.12 -4.54
N PRO A 76 4.40 4.82 -4.29
CA PRO A 76 5.36 3.79 -4.67
C PRO A 76 5.57 3.77 -6.19
N PRO A 77 6.80 3.52 -6.69
CA PRO A 77 7.08 3.46 -8.12
C PRO A 77 6.41 2.24 -8.76
N ASP A 78 6.24 2.22 -10.08
CA ASP A 78 5.46 1.19 -10.79
C ASP A 78 5.99 -0.24 -10.64
N GLY A 79 7.29 -0.40 -10.42
CA GLY A 79 7.85 -1.72 -10.11
C GLY A 79 7.41 -2.24 -8.73
N HIS A 80 7.07 -1.37 -7.80
CA HIS A 80 6.76 -1.73 -6.41
C HIS A 80 5.51 -2.62 -6.38
N TRP A 81 5.51 -3.68 -5.55
CA TRP A 81 4.41 -4.65 -5.56
C TRP A 81 3.04 -4.01 -5.25
N LEU A 82 3.00 -3.00 -4.38
CA LEU A 82 1.79 -2.25 -4.06
C LEU A 82 1.25 -1.43 -5.25
N ALA A 83 2.14 -0.81 -6.03
CA ALA A 83 1.77 -0.11 -7.25
C ALA A 83 1.20 -1.09 -8.29
N GLN A 84 1.83 -2.24 -8.47
CA GLN A 84 1.34 -3.32 -9.34
C GLN A 84 -0.02 -3.86 -8.90
N LEU A 85 -0.24 -4.02 -7.59
CA LEU A 85 -1.54 -4.40 -7.03
C LEU A 85 -2.61 -3.39 -7.42
N PHE A 86 -2.35 -2.09 -7.27
CA PHE A 86 -3.31 -1.06 -7.66
C PHE A 86 -3.58 -1.06 -9.16
N THR A 87 -2.56 -1.22 -10.00
CA THR A 87 -2.78 -1.33 -11.46
C THR A 87 -3.62 -2.57 -11.81
N GLN A 88 -3.39 -3.70 -11.14
CA GLN A 88 -4.19 -4.90 -11.34
C GLN A 88 -5.64 -4.71 -10.91
N ARG A 89 -5.87 -4.14 -9.72
CA ARG A 89 -7.22 -3.89 -9.18
C ARG A 89 -7.95 -2.76 -9.90
N LEU A 90 -7.23 -1.78 -10.44
CA LEU A 90 -7.78 -0.73 -11.30
C LEU A 90 -8.36 -1.37 -12.56
N ARG A 91 -7.58 -2.22 -13.24
CA ARG A 91 -8.06 -3.00 -14.38
C ARG A 91 -9.28 -3.84 -14.01
N ASP A 92 -9.26 -4.56 -12.89
CA ASP A 92 -10.43 -5.32 -12.45
C ASP A 92 -11.67 -4.44 -12.30
N SER A 93 -11.53 -3.22 -11.75
CA SER A 93 -12.65 -2.28 -11.58
C SER A 93 -13.24 -1.76 -12.90
N PHE A 94 -12.44 -1.74 -13.98
CA PHE A 94 -12.85 -1.36 -15.33
C PHE A 94 -13.09 -2.55 -16.27
N PHE A 95 -12.95 -3.79 -15.79
CA PHE A 95 -13.19 -5.02 -16.56
C PHE A 95 -14.23 -5.93 -15.89
N THR A 96 -15.17 -5.34 -15.17
CA THR A 96 -16.39 -6.00 -14.70
C THR A 96 -17.59 -5.64 -15.57
N GLY A 97 -18.75 -6.26 -15.34
CA GLY A 97 -20.02 -5.84 -15.98
C GLY A 97 -20.32 -4.35 -15.74
N SER A 98 -19.93 -3.82 -14.58
CA SER A 98 -20.04 -2.40 -14.24
C SER A 98 -19.12 -1.44 -15.02
N ALA A 99 -18.15 -1.92 -15.80
CA ALA A 99 -17.32 -1.07 -16.65
C ALA A 99 -18.12 -0.29 -17.70
N ALA A 100 -19.16 -0.94 -18.27
CA ALA A 100 -20.09 -0.29 -19.18
C ALA A 100 -20.83 0.87 -18.50
N LYS A 101 -21.07 0.78 -17.18
CA LYS A 101 -21.76 1.84 -16.43
C LYS A 101 -20.97 3.15 -16.42
N PHE A 102 -19.63 3.14 -16.36
CA PHE A 102 -18.88 4.40 -16.45
C PHE A 102 -19.13 5.13 -17.77
N VAL A 103 -19.21 4.41 -18.89
CA VAL A 103 -19.52 5.01 -20.20
C VAL A 103 -20.99 5.42 -20.26
N THR A 104 -21.90 4.49 -19.95
CA THR A 104 -23.35 4.72 -20.02
C THR A 104 -23.76 5.89 -19.13
N TRP A 105 -23.32 5.92 -17.87
CA TRP A 105 -23.69 6.97 -16.92
C TRP A 105 -23.09 8.32 -17.26
N SER A 106 -21.83 8.36 -17.72
CA SER A 106 -21.19 9.63 -18.11
C SER A 106 -21.88 10.26 -19.33
N MET A 107 -22.36 9.44 -20.26
CA MET A 107 -23.03 9.91 -21.47
C MET A 107 -24.55 10.05 -21.31
N HIS A 108 -25.13 9.60 -20.20
CA HIS A 108 -26.58 9.67 -19.97
C HIS A 108 -27.01 11.10 -19.67
N SER A 109 -28.23 11.46 -20.09
CA SER A 109 -28.77 12.80 -19.82
C SER A 109 -29.15 12.97 -18.34
N ASP A 110 -29.11 14.21 -17.88
CA ASP A 110 -29.77 14.62 -16.63
C ASP A 110 -31.22 15.03 -16.85
N ASP A 111 -31.60 15.37 -18.09
CA ASP A 111 -32.94 15.83 -18.45
C ASP A 111 -33.92 14.66 -18.39
N GLU A 112 -34.51 14.49 -17.22
CA GLU A 112 -35.50 13.46 -16.96
C GLU A 112 -36.81 13.74 -17.68
N THR A 113 -37.44 12.66 -18.15
CA THR A 113 -38.81 12.67 -18.64
C THR A 113 -39.62 11.63 -17.87
N TRP A 114 -40.93 11.60 -18.10
CA TRP A 114 -41.79 10.59 -17.49
C TRP A 114 -41.39 9.14 -17.84
N VAL A 115 -40.73 8.91 -18.99
CA VAL A 115 -40.26 7.58 -19.46
C VAL A 115 -38.78 7.35 -19.17
N PHE A 116 -37.95 8.39 -19.34
CA PHE A 116 -36.49 8.28 -19.24
C PHE A 116 -35.99 8.93 -17.95
N LYS A 117 -35.44 8.11 -17.05
CA LYS A 117 -34.79 8.60 -15.82
C LYS A 117 -33.45 9.26 -16.15
N GLY A 118 -33.18 10.42 -15.54
CA GLY A 118 -31.84 11.00 -15.51
C GLY A 118 -30.93 10.32 -14.49
N VAL A 119 -29.65 10.72 -14.45
CA VAL A 119 -28.63 10.13 -13.54
C VAL A 119 -29.01 10.26 -12.07
N THR A 120 -29.63 11.38 -11.67
CA THR A 120 -30.12 11.60 -10.30
C THR A 120 -31.14 10.53 -9.89
N ARG A 121 -32.14 10.24 -10.73
CA ARG A 121 -33.16 9.22 -10.43
C ARG A 121 -32.59 7.81 -10.43
N TRP A 122 -31.67 7.47 -11.34
CA TRP A 122 -30.94 6.19 -11.26
C TRP A 122 -30.21 6.04 -9.93
N THR A 123 -29.52 7.09 -9.49
CA THR A 123 -28.81 7.08 -8.21
C THR A 123 -29.77 6.89 -7.04
N LYS A 124 -30.80 7.74 -6.93
CA LYS A 124 -31.69 7.80 -5.77
C LYS A 124 -32.70 6.64 -5.70
N GLU A 125 -33.23 6.20 -6.83
CA GLU A 125 -34.30 5.19 -6.86
C GLU A 125 -33.79 3.77 -7.05
N GLU A 126 -32.62 3.58 -7.65
CA GLU A 126 -32.13 2.24 -8.03
C GLU A 126 -30.88 1.85 -7.24
N GLU A 127 -29.85 2.70 -7.23
CA GLU A 127 -28.56 2.37 -6.63
C GLU A 127 -28.55 2.63 -5.11
N LEU A 128 -29.14 3.72 -4.62
CA LEU A 128 -29.20 4.03 -3.18
C LEU A 128 -29.90 2.94 -2.34
N PRO A 129 -31.10 2.41 -2.72
CA PRO A 129 -31.71 1.31 -1.97
C PRO A 129 -30.85 0.03 -1.98
N ARG A 130 -30.09 -0.22 -3.05
CA ARG A 130 -29.15 -1.36 -3.13
C ARG A 130 -27.95 -1.16 -2.21
N LEU A 131 -27.43 0.07 -2.14
CA LEU A 131 -26.37 0.46 -1.21
C LEU A 131 -26.80 0.20 0.23
N MET A 132 -27.96 0.73 0.63
CA MET A 132 -28.47 0.60 1.99
C MET A 132 -28.64 -0.87 2.38
N ARG A 133 -29.26 -1.69 1.51
CA ARG A 133 -29.39 -3.15 1.73
C ARG A 133 -28.04 -3.86 1.87
N SER A 134 -27.00 -3.42 1.16
CA SER A 134 -25.66 -4.01 1.29
C SER A 134 -25.03 -3.66 2.64
N ILE A 135 -25.12 -2.39 3.05
CA ILE A 135 -24.60 -1.92 4.33
C ILE A 135 -25.33 -2.58 5.49
N ASP A 136 -26.66 -2.70 5.44
CA ASP A 136 -27.48 -3.41 6.44
C ASP A 136 -27.09 -4.89 6.56
N ALA A 137 -26.61 -5.48 5.46
CA ALA A 137 -26.08 -6.84 5.43
C ALA A 137 -24.59 -6.93 5.81
N GLY A 138 -24.02 -5.86 6.38
CA GLY A 138 -22.63 -5.81 6.84
C GLY A 138 -21.60 -5.73 5.72
N ARG A 139 -22.00 -5.37 4.49
CA ARG A 139 -21.12 -5.37 3.32
C ARG A 139 -20.91 -3.95 2.78
N PRO A 140 -19.70 -3.37 2.92
CA PRO A 140 -19.38 -2.10 2.31
C PRO A 140 -19.25 -2.28 0.79
N VAL A 141 -19.45 -1.21 0.03
CA VAL A 141 -19.57 -1.28 -1.44
C VAL A 141 -18.68 -0.27 -2.10
N VAL A 142 -18.02 -0.67 -3.19
CA VAL A 142 -17.30 0.29 -4.03
C VAL A 142 -18.30 1.03 -4.91
N LEU A 143 -18.28 2.35 -4.86
CA LEU A 143 -19.09 3.23 -5.69
C LEU A 143 -18.27 3.78 -6.85
N GLY A 144 -18.89 3.86 -8.03
CA GLY A 144 -18.43 4.74 -9.10
C GLY A 144 -19.15 6.08 -8.96
N LEU A 145 -18.43 7.13 -8.61
CA LEU A 145 -18.94 8.50 -8.54
C LEU A 145 -18.85 9.14 -9.93
N VAL A 146 -19.93 9.77 -10.35
CA VAL A 146 -20.05 10.34 -11.69
C VAL A 146 -20.01 11.86 -11.60
N VAL A 147 -19.19 12.46 -12.46
CA VAL A 147 -19.20 13.91 -12.74
C VAL A 147 -19.13 14.16 -14.24
N ALA A 148 -18.48 13.27 -14.98
CA ALA A 148 -18.30 13.37 -16.42
C ALA A 148 -19.64 13.42 -17.17
N ARG A 149 -19.66 14.23 -18.24
CA ARG A 149 -20.80 14.37 -19.18
C ARG A 149 -20.44 13.96 -20.61
N THR A 150 -19.19 13.55 -20.83
CA THR A 150 -18.65 13.18 -22.15
C THR A 150 -17.67 12.03 -22.01
N LEU A 151 -17.42 11.31 -23.12
CA LEU A 151 -16.43 10.22 -23.15
C LEU A 151 -15.02 10.73 -22.81
N ALA A 152 -14.66 11.94 -23.26
CA ALA A 152 -13.35 12.54 -23.01
C ALA A 152 -13.11 12.87 -21.52
N ALA A 153 -14.19 13.12 -20.76
CA ALA A 153 -14.12 13.46 -19.34
C ALA A 153 -14.28 12.26 -18.40
N ILE A 154 -14.42 11.01 -18.90
CA ILE A 154 -14.67 9.83 -18.03
C ILE A 154 -13.60 9.66 -16.95
N GLY A 155 -12.36 10.09 -17.21
CA GLY A 155 -11.27 10.09 -16.25
C GLY A 155 -11.50 10.93 -14.99
N GLU A 156 -12.43 11.89 -15.05
CA GLU A 156 -12.80 12.77 -13.92
C GLU A 156 -13.78 12.09 -12.94
N ASN A 157 -14.37 10.96 -13.36
CA ASN A 157 -15.13 10.11 -12.44
C ASN A 157 -14.20 9.53 -11.37
N HIS A 158 -14.77 9.16 -10.22
CA HIS A 158 -13.99 8.72 -9.07
C HIS A 158 -14.53 7.43 -8.47
N GLN A 159 -13.69 6.73 -7.70
CA GLN A 159 -14.06 5.45 -7.09
C GLN A 159 -13.74 5.48 -5.60
N VAL A 160 -14.76 5.21 -4.79
CA VAL A 160 -14.73 5.29 -3.30
C VAL A 160 -15.40 4.06 -2.69
N ILE A 161 -15.18 3.78 -1.40
CA ILE A 161 -15.92 2.72 -0.68
C ILE A 161 -16.98 3.39 0.20
N ALA A 162 -18.26 3.08 0.00
CA ALA A 162 -19.31 3.42 0.95
C ALA A 162 -19.44 2.35 2.03
N TYR A 163 -19.47 2.78 3.28
CA TYR A 163 -19.55 1.89 4.44
C TYR A 163 -20.58 2.32 5.48
N GLY A 164 -21.21 3.48 5.34
CA GLY A 164 -22.30 3.90 6.22
C GLY A 164 -23.30 4.80 5.52
N TYR A 165 -24.49 4.91 6.08
CA TYR A 165 -25.50 5.86 5.66
C TYR A 165 -26.36 6.34 6.84
N GLU A 166 -26.91 7.53 6.68
CA GLU A 166 -27.98 8.10 7.48
C GLU A 166 -29.01 8.73 6.54
N GLN A 167 -30.29 8.43 6.73
CA GLN A 167 -31.38 8.97 5.92
C GLN A 167 -32.50 9.47 6.83
N ASP A 168 -32.77 10.76 6.76
CA ASP A 168 -33.94 11.38 7.36
C ASP A 168 -35.11 11.30 6.37
N ARG A 169 -36.12 10.50 6.72
CA ARG A 169 -37.32 10.31 5.87
C ARG A 169 -38.19 11.56 5.80
N ALA A 170 -38.16 12.44 6.82
CA ALA A 170 -38.98 13.65 6.84
C ALA A 170 -38.47 14.65 5.80
N SER A 171 -37.19 15.00 5.86
CA SER A 171 -36.55 15.90 4.87
C SER A 171 -36.20 15.19 3.56
N GLY A 172 -36.07 13.87 3.57
CA GLY A 172 -35.50 13.09 2.47
C GLY A 172 -33.99 13.24 2.32
N ARG A 173 -33.32 13.90 3.28
CA ARG A 173 -31.87 14.06 3.29
C ARG A 173 -31.18 12.72 3.52
N THR A 174 -30.22 12.41 2.66
CA THR A 174 -29.37 11.22 2.79
C THR A 174 -27.91 11.64 2.89
N THR A 175 -27.20 11.08 3.87
CA THR A 175 -25.76 11.25 4.07
C THR A 175 -25.09 9.88 4.02
N LEU A 176 -24.15 9.69 3.10
CA LEU A 176 -23.33 8.48 3.01
C LEU A 176 -21.97 8.73 3.63
N GLN A 177 -21.43 7.77 4.37
CA GLN A 177 -20.04 7.76 4.81
C GLN A 177 -19.22 6.96 3.81
N VAL A 178 -18.17 7.60 3.27
CA VAL A 178 -17.30 7.01 2.24
C VAL A 178 -15.82 7.13 2.61
N TYR A 179 -15.05 6.11 2.24
CA TYR A 179 -13.60 6.16 2.17
C TYR A 179 -13.19 6.66 0.78
N ASP A 180 -12.56 7.82 0.76
CA ASP A 180 -11.99 8.45 -0.42
C ASP A 180 -10.45 8.36 -0.35
N ASN A 181 -9.83 7.69 -1.33
CA ASN A 181 -8.38 7.51 -1.42
C ASN A 181 -7.59 8.82 -1.66
N ASN A 182 -8.25 9.95 -1.88
CA ASN A 182 -7.64 11.28 -1.88
C ASN A 182 -7.66 11.96 -0.49
N SER A 183 -8.53 11.50 0.42
CA SER A 183 -8.74 12.08 1.76
C SER A 183 -8.16 11.19 2.85
N VAL A 184 -6.83 11.03 2.83
CA VAL A 184 -6.06 10.08 3.67
C VAL A 184 -6.49 10.12 5.15
N GLY A 185 -6.91 8.96 5.66
CA GLY A 185 -7.28 8.75 7.07
C GLY A 185 -8.49 9.54 7.57
N LYS A 186 -9.27 10.15 6.68
CA LYS A 186 -10.44 10.96 7.04
C LYS A 186 -11.72 10.32 6.53
N VAL A 187 -12.79 10.48 7.31
CA VAL A 187 -14.15 10.21 6.86
C VAL A 187 -14.57 11.29 5.88
N VAL A 188 -15.01 10.89 4.69
CA VAL A 188 -15.68 11.78 3.74
C VAL A 188 -17.17 11.44 3.74
N THR A 189 -18.03 12.45 3.64
CA THR A 189 -19.48 12.24 3.54
C THR A 189 -20.01 12.73 2.21
N LEU A 190 -20.92 11.99 1.58
CA LEU A 190 -21.70 12.43 0.41
C LEU A 190 -23.12 12.73 0.86
N THR A 191 -23.60 13.96 0.67
CA THR A 191 -24.94 14.38 1.10
C THR A 191 -25.79 14.80 -0.08
N SER A 192 -27.06 14.40 -0.09
CA SER A 192 -28.06 14.90 -1.04
C SER A 192 -29.43 14.99 -0.36
N ASP A 193 -30.09 16.13 -0.52
CA ASP A 193 -31.49 16.32 -0.11
C ASP A 193 -32.46 15.75 -1.17
N ARG A 194 -33.75 15.59 -0.83
CA ARG A 194 -34.75 14.98 -1.72
C ARG A 194 -34.75 15.59 -3.12
N ASP A 195 -34.80 16.91 -3.18
CA ASP A 195 -34.96 17.69 -4.42
C ASP A 195 -33.62 18.18 -4.99
N GLN A 196 -32.49 17.87 -4.32
CA GLN A 196 -31.16 18.23 -4.82
C GLN A 196 -30.73 17.25 -5.93
N PRO A 197 -30.35 17.71 -7.14
CA PRO A 197 -29.96 16.81 -8.22
C PRO A 197 -28.62 16.12 -7.95
N ASP A 198 -27.72 16.83 -7.26
CA ASP A 198 -26.34 16.41 -7.02
C ASP A 198 -26.10 15.89 -5.60
N TRP A 199 -24.91 15.33 -5.41
CA TRP A 199 -24.35 14.88 -4.14
C TRP A 199 -23.13 15.73 -3.78
N THR A 200 -23.17 16.39 -2.62
CA THR A 200 -22.08 17.22 -2.12
C THR A 200 -21.19 16.41 -1.19
N ALA A 201 -19.90 16.35 -1.51
CA ALA A 201 -18.88 15.71 -0.68
C ALA A 201 -18.31 16.69 0.35
N SER A 202 -18.03 16.23 1.57
CA SER A 202 -17.44 17.06 2.64
C SER A 202 -16.03 17.58 2.33
N ASN A 203 -15.37 17.03 1.31
CA ASN A 203 -14.08 17.50 0.81
C ASN A 203 -14.18 18.51 -0.35
N GLY A 204 -15.39 19.02 -0.64
CA GLY A 204 -15.62 20.12 -1.58
C GLY A 204 -15.97 19.70 -3.01
N HIS A 205 -15.99 18.39 -3.32
CA HIS A 205 -16.43 17.89 -4.62
C HIS A 205 -17.96 17.77 -4.70
N THR A 206 -18.50 17.91 -5.91
CA THR A 206 -19.92 17.67 -6.21
C THR A 206 -20.02 16.59 -7.29
N TRP A 207 -20.92 15.64 -7.10
CA TRP A 207 -21.13 14.51 -8.00
C TRP A 207 -22.57 14.47 -8.49
N ARG A 208 -22.79 14.27 -9.79
CA ARG A 208 -24.16 14.19 -10.36
C ARG A 208 -24.88 12.90 -9.99
N GLY A 209 -24.14 11.88 -9.57
CA GLY A 209 -24.69 10.62 -9.12
C GLY A 209 -23.63 9.57 -8.82
N PHE A 210 -24.08 8.38 -8.47
CA PHE A 210 -23.21 7.23 -8.28
C PHE A 210 -23.91 5.92 -8.63
N PHE A 211 -23.12 4.89 -8.86
CA PHE A 211 -23.59 3.52 -8.99
C PHE A 211 -22.74 2.54 -8.19
N LEU A 212 -23.33 1.41 -7.82
CA LEU A 212 -22.59 0.30 -7.20
C LEU A 212 -21.77 -0.42 -8.27
N GLN A 213 -20.49 -0.58 -8.00
CA GLN A 213 -19.59 -1.37 -8.84
C GLN A 213 -19.67 -2.85 -8.49
N ASP A 214 -19.48 -3.69 -9.50
CA ASP A 214 -19.31 -5.13 -9.30
C ASP A 214 -17.94 -5.39 -8.70
N TYR A 215 -17.89 -6.05 -7.55
CA TYR A 215 -16.65 -6.31 -6.85
C TYR A 215 -16.48 -7.80 -6.58
N THR A 216 -15.32 -8.32 -6.96
CA THR A 216 -14.88 -9.69 -6.62
C THR A 216 -13.67 -9.60 -5.69
N PRO A 217 -13.76 -10.14 -4.46
CA PRO A 217 -12.65 -10.13 -3.52
C PRO A 217 -11.41 -10.85 -4.06
N ARG A 218 -10.23 -10.30 -3.78
CA ARG A 218 -8.96 -11.01 -3.95
C ARG A 218 -8.24 -11.12 -2.60
N ARG A 219 -7.46 -12.18 -2.43
CA ARG A 219 -6.59 -12.30 -1.25
C ARG A 219 -5.43 -11.31 -1.41
N PRO A 220 -5.26 -10.34 -0.51
CA PRO A 220 -4.15 -9.41 -0.58
C PRO A 220 -2.85 -10.08 -0.13
N ARG A 221 -1.72 -9.51 -0.57
CA ARG A 221 -0.40 -9.86 -0.05
C ARG A 221 -0.25 -9.26 1.35
N VAL A 222 0.05 -10.08 2.36
CA VAL A 222 0.27 -9.61 3.73
C VAL A 222 1.73 -9.87 4.10
N LEU A 223 2.52 -8.79 4.19
CA LEU A 223 3.93 -8.89 4.56
C LEU A 223 4.17 -8.78 6.07
N THR A 224 3.24 -8.18 6.80
CA THR A 224 3.22 -8.06 8.26
C THR A 224 1.78 -8.09 8.75
N LYS A 225 1.58 -8.68 9.93
CA LYS A 225 0.32 -8.56 10.69
C LYS A 225 0.44 -7.61 11.88
N ARG A 226 1.64 -7.10 12.13
CA ARG A 226 1.99 -6.25 13.28
C ARG A 226 2.77 -5.04 12.77
N PRO A 227 2.14 -4.17 11.95
CA PRO A 227 2.80 -2.95 11.54
C PRO A 227 3.08 -2.06 12.76
N PRO A 228 4.28 -1.45 12.86
CA PRO A 228 4.58 -0.51 13.93
C PRO A 228 3.84 0.81 13.73
N GLY A 229 3.70 1.57 14.82
CA GLY A 229 3.42 2.99 14.73
C GLY A 229 4.56 3.72 14.02
N VAL A 230 4.24 4.62 13.10
CA VAL A 230 5.25 5.30 12.25
C VAL A 230 6.28 6.13 13.04
N LYS A 231 5.95 6.50 14.30
CA LYS A 231 6.82 7.24 15.23
C LYS A 231 7.48 6.35 16.27
N ASP A 232 7.21 5.05 16.27
CA ASP A 232 7.79 4.12 17.21
C ASP A 232 9.31 4.13 17.04
N GLN A 233 10.01 4.32 18.16
CA GLN A 233 11.46 4.45 18.18
C GLN A 233 12.09 3.07 18.11
N VAL A 234 13.03 2.90 17.18
CA VAL A 234 13.79 1.66 17.02
C VAL A 234 15.00 1.71 17.97
N SER A 235 15.23 0.62 18.69
CA SER A 235 16.26 0.49 19.70
C SER A 235 17.03 -0.83 19.53
N THR A 236 18.21 -0.92 20.15
CA THR A 236 18.88 -2.21 20.30
C THR A 236 18.00 -3.17 21.11
N GLY A 237 18.06 -4.47 20.82
CA GLY A 237 17.20 -5.49 21.41
C GLY A 237 15.88 -5.69 20.67
N ASP A 238 15.46 -4.75 19.82
CA ASP A 238 14.25 -4.91 19.02
C ASP A 238 14.43 -5.94 17.92
N THR A 239 13.36 -6.67 17.61
CA THR A 239 13.29 -7.51 16.41
C THR A 239 12.51 -6.79 15.32
N VAL A 240 13.10 -6.69 14.13
CA VAL A 240 12.51 -5.98 12.99
C VAL A 240 12.33 -6.87 11.76
N LYS A 241 11.32 -6.54 10.95
CA LYS A 241 11.34 -6.85 9.51
C LYS A 241 11.67 -5.58 8.75
N LEU A 242 12.72 -5.60 7.93
CA LEU A 242 13.11 -4.46 7.10
C LEU A 242 12.58 -4.64 5.68
N SER A 243 11.92 -3.62 5.15
CA SER A 243 11.43 -3.59 3.77
C SER A 243 12.27 -2.66 2.92
N HIS A 244 12.71 -3.13 1.76
CA HIS A 244 13.35 -2.29 0.74
C HIS A 244 12.32 -1.32 0.15
N VAL A 245 12.60 -0.03 0.18
CA VAL A 245 11.61 1.04 -0.06
C VAL A 245 11.02 1.02 -1.48
N TRP A 246 11.81 0.65 -2.49
CA TRP A 246 11.38 0.76 -3.89
C TRP A 246 10.83 -0.54 -4.48
N THR A 247 11.08 -1.68 -3.84
CA THR A 247 10.44 -2.94 -4.22
C THR A 247 9.33 -3.35 -3.27
N GLY A 248 9.40 -2.91 -2.01
CA GLY A 248 8.50 -3.29 -0.92
C GLY A 248 8.72 -4.71 -0.41
N LEU A 249 9.82 -5.35 -0.81
CA LEU A 249 10.20 -6.71 -0.41
C LEU A 249 11.02 -6.68 0.88
N THR A 250 11.09 -7.79 1.61
CA THR A 250 11.70 -7.86 2.95
C THR A 250 13.11 -8.44 2.94
N LEU A 251 14.01 -7.89 3.75
CA LEU A 251 15.32 -8.49 4.00
C LEU A 251 15.14 -9.88 4.62
N HIS A 252 15.72 -10.89 4.00
CA HIS A 252 15.43 -12.29 4.25
C HIS A 252 16.70 -13.14 4.25
N SER A 253 16.69 -14.25 4.98
CA SER A 253 17.75 -15.26 4.90
C SER A 253 17.20 -16.67 5.17
N HIS A 254 17.88 -17.69 4.67
CA HIS A 254 17.44 -19.10 4.80
C HIS A 254 18.65 -20.03 4.81
N ASP A 255 18.51 -21.29 5.24
CA ASP A 255 19.62 -22.27 5.36
C ASP A 255 20.18 -22.81 4.03
N HIS A 256 20.18 -21.98 2.98
CA HIS A 256 20.89 -22.22 1.74
C HIS A 256 22.15 -21.33 1.68
N PRO A 257 23.33 -21.89 1.38
CA PRO A 257 24.53 -21.09 1.13
C PRO A 257 24.57 -20.54 -0.30
N TYR A 258 25.36 -19.50 -0.53
CA TYR A 258 25.74 -19.11 -1.89
C TYR A 258 26.63 -20.20 -2.51
N THR A 259 26.40 -20.48 -3.79
CA THR A 259 27.13 -21.51 -4.55
C THR A 259 27.68 -20.98 -5.88
N HIS A 260 27.60 -19.67 -6.10
CA HIS A 260 28.14 -19.05 -7.30
C HIS A 260 29.66 -18.99 -7.28
N ARG A 261 30.25 -18.68 -8.44
CA ARG A 261 31.69 -18.51 -8.55
C ARG A 261 32.17 -17.33 -7.69
N ASP A 262 33.33 -17.49 -7.06
CA ASP A 262 34.04 -16.47 -6.27
C ASP A 262 33.34 -16.05 -4.94
N THR A 263 32.28 -16.76 -4.52
CA THR A 263 31.67 -16.63 -3.18
C THR A 263 32.56 -17.23 -2.10
N ASP A 264 32.38 -16.82 -0.85
CA ASP A 264 32.93 -17.50 0.32
C ASP A 264 32.03 -18.64 0.86
N GLY A 265 30.87 -18.86 0.22
CA GLY A 265 29.99 -20.01 0.47
C GLY A 265 29.10 -19.85 1.70
N LEU A 266 28.93 -18.63 2.19
CA LEU A 266 28.11 -18.33 3.36
C LEU A 266 26.62 -18.32 3.06
N GLN A 267 25.83 -18.27 4.13
CA GLN A 267 24.36 -18.29 4.05
C GLN A 267 23.84 -17.11 3.22
N GLN A 268 22.91 -17.41 2.31
CA GLN A 268 22.30 -16.42 1.42
C GLN A 268 21.52 -15.37 2.20
N VAL A 269 21.60 -14.13 1.71
CA VAL A 269 20.72 -13.04 2.12
C VAL A 269 20.05 -12.48 0.87
N THR A 270 18.74 -12.33 0.92
CA THR A 270 17.90 -12.00 -0.24
C THR A 270 16.82 -11.00 0.16
N CYS A 271 16.07 -10.52 -0.82
CA CYS A 271 14.90 -9.69 -0.60
C CYS A 271 13.65 -10.46 -1.06
N PHE A 272 12.80 -10.84 -0.11
CA PHE A 272 11.75 -11.82 -0.28
C PHE A 272 10.36 -11.19 -0.53
N GLY A 273 9.59 -11.81 -1.40
CA GLY A 273 8.23 -11.39 -1.73
C GLY A 273 7.13 -12.06 -0.91
N GLY A 274 7.45 -13.10 -0.15
CA GLY A 274 6.51 -13.72 0.78
C GLY A 274 6.55 -13.03 2.15
N SER A 275 5.97 -13.69 3.14
CA SER A 275 6.06 -13.29 4.53
C SER A 275 6.21 -14.54 5.37
N ASP A 276 7.31 -14.63 6.11
CA ASP A 276 7.54 -15.70 7.07
C ASP A 276 8.45 -15.19 8.21
N ASP A 277 8.81 -16.07 9.13
CA ASP A 277 9.66 -15.69 10.27
C ASP A 277 11.15 -15.54 9.89
N ASN A 278 11.54 -15.90 8.66
CA ASN A 278 12.89 -15.71 8.12
C ASN A 278 13.14 -14.27 7.61
N ASP A 279 12.15 -13.39 7.74
CA ASP A 279 12.34 -11.95 7.51
C ASP A 279 12.78 -11.19 8.78
N ARG A 280 12.88 -11.88 9.94
CA ARG A 280 13.10 -11.23 11.23
C ARG A 280 14.59 -11.13 11.59
N TRP A 281 14.98 -9.92 11.98
CA TRP A 281 16.34 -9.58 12.38
C TRP A 281 16.34 -8.89 13.74
N LEU A 282 17.09 -9.45 14.69
CA LEU A 282 17.36 -8.82 15.98
C LEU A 282 18.44 -7.75 15.82
N LEU A 283 18.16 -6.54 16.27
CA LEU A 283 19.12 -5.43 16.27
C LEU A 283 19.98 -5.50 17.53
N VAL A 284 21.28 -5.68 17.38
CA VAL A 284 22.22 -5.80 18.51
C VAL A 284 23.22 -4.67 18.46
N GLY A 285 23.37 -3.93 19.56
CA GLY A 285 24.40 -2.89 19.66
C GLY A 285 25.82 -3.47 19.63
N THR A 286 26.80 -2.66 19.25
CA THR A 286 28.22 -3.04 19.39
C THR A 286 28.64 -3.13 20.85
N ALA A 287 29.84 -3.68 21.11
CA ALA A 287 30.33 -3.94 22.46
C ALA A 287 30.16 -2.72 23.40
N GLY A 288 29.50 -2.94 24.53
CA GLY A 288 29.21 -1.90 25.52
C GLY A 288 27.87 -1.17 25.32
N THR A 289 27.12 -1.44 24.25
CA THR A 289 25.79 -0.86 24.02
C THR A 289 24.70 -1.77 24.62
N PRO A 290 23.98 -1.37 25.68
CA PRO A 290 22.90 -2.16 26.26
C PRO A 290 21.71 -2.33 25.31
N ALA A 291 20.89 -3.37 25.52
CA ALA A 291 19.56 -3.47 24.93
C ALA A 291 18.66 -2.32 25.41
N GLY A 292 17.70 -1.90 24.59
CA GLY A 292 16.83 -0.75 24.82
C GLY A 292 17.49 0.60 24.53
N THR A 293 18.70 0.62 23.95
CA THR A 293 19.36 1.88 23.57
C THR A 293 18.76 2.40 22.28
N PRO A 294 18.18 3.62 22.26
CA PRO A 294 17.60 4.19 21.06
C PRO A 294 18.60 4.36 19.93
N LEU A 295 18.25 3.86 18.75
CA LEU A 295 19.06 4.01 17.54
C LEU A 295 18.74 5.33 16.85
N ARG A 296 19.78 5.92 16.26
CA ARG A 296 19.75 7.21 15.56
C ARG A 296 20.79 7.21 14.44
N ASP A 297 20.78 8.27 13.63
CA ASP A 297 21.85 8.51 12.67
C ASP A 297 23.24 8.37 13.32
N GLY A 298 24.14 7.65 12.64
CA GLY A 298 25.50 7.37 13.11
C GLY A 298 25.64 6.20 14.07
N SER A 299 24.54 5.63 14.60
CA SER A 299 24.60 4.46 15.48
C SER A 299 25.19 3.26 14.74
N VAL A 300 26.03 2.47 15.41
CA VAL A 300 26.57 1.22 14.85
C VAL A 300 25.94 0.04 15.55
N LEU A 301 25.44 -0.91 14.78
CA LEU A 301 24.77 -2.12 15.24
C LEU A 301 25.12 -3.32 14.38
N ARG A 302 24.66 -4.49 14.80
CA ARG A 302 24.70 -5.75 14.06
C ARG A 302 23.28 -6.28 13.91
N LEU A 303 23.00 -6.95 12.81
CA LEU A 303 21.71 -7.59 12.57
C LEU A 303 21.88 -9.10 12.70
N ARG A 304 21.17 -9.72 13.64
CA ARG A 304 21.17 -11.17 13.81
C ARG A 304 19.88 -11.76 13.26
N HIS A 305 20.00 -12.60 12.24
CA HIS A 305 18.87 -13.32 11.69
C HIS A 305 18.26 -14.23 12.77
N VAL A 306 16.97 -14.09 13.03
CA VAL A 306 16.34 -14.71 14.21
C VAL A 306 16.29 -16.23 14.10
N SER A 307 15.93 -16.78 12.94
CA SER A 307 15.73 -18.23 12.80
C SER A 307 17.04 -19.02 12.76
N THR A 308 18.10 -18.46 12.16
CA THR A 308 19.39 -19.15 12.00
C THR A 308 20.44 -18.72 13.02
N GLY A 309 20.21 -17.59 13.71
CA GLY A 309 21.13 -17.01 14.68
C GLY A 309 22.39 -16.40 14.08
N ARG A 310 22.52 -16.35 12.74
CA ARG A 310 23.67 -15.80 12.00
C ARG A 310 23.60 -14.28 11.86
N TRP A 311 24.74 -13.66 11.64
CA TRP A 311 24.91 -12.22 11.58
C TRP A 311 25.02 -11.72 10.14
N LEU A 312 24.31 -10.64 9.82
CA LEU A 312 24.42 -9.97 8.53
C LEU A 312 25.85 -9.45 8.35
N ARG A 313 26.50 -9.90 7.30
CA ARG A 313 27.90 -9.63 6.97
C ARG A 313 28.01 -9.09 5.55
N SER A 314 29.08 -8.35 5.30
CA SER A 314 29.57 -8.14 3.93
C SER A 314 31.11 -8.12 3.89
N ALA A 315 31.72 -8.35 2.73
CA ALA A 315 33.18 -8.41 2.62
C ALA A 315 33.70 -7.83 1.30
N ARG A 316 34.78 -7.03 1.38
CA ARG A 316 35.45 -6.49 0.19
C ARG A 316 36.05 -7.64 -0.63
N GLY A 317 35.85 -7.59 -1.94
CA GLY A 317 36.44 -8.56 -2.87
C GLY A 317 35.63 -9.86 -3.04
N VAL A 318 34.51 -10.02 -2.32
CA VAL A 318 33.55 -11.11 -2.55
C VAL A 318 32.40 -10.56 -3.42
N PRO A 319 32.29 -10.94 -4.70
CA PRO A 319 31.28 -10.41 -5.60
C PRO A 319 29.92 -11.11 -5.41
N SER A 320 28.81 -10.38 -5.53
CA SER A 320 27.45 -10.93 -5.43
C SER A 320 27.10 -11.81 -6.64
N PRO A 321 26.12 -12.73 -6.54
CA PRO A 321 25.85 -13.76 -7.55
C PRO A 321 25.52 -13.23 -8.96
N LEU A 322 24.80 -12.12 -9.07
CA LEU A 322 24.21 -11.65 -10.32
C LEU A 322 24.89 -10.38 -10.82
N THR A 323 24.87 -9.32 -10.01
CA THR A 323 25.43 -8.02 -10.41
C THR A 323 26.92 -7.88 -10.14
N ARG A 324 27.52 -8.82 -9.41
CA ARG A 324 28.92 -8.80 -9.00
C ARG A 324 29.29 -7.55 -8.20
N GLN A 325 28.30 -6.97 -7.51
CA GLN A 325 28.53 -5.95 -6.47
C GLN A 325 29.13 -6.61 -5.23
N GLN A 326 29.21 -5.94 -4.08
CA GLN A 326 29.72 -6.61 -2.87
C GLN A 326 28.69 -7.62 -2.36
N GLU A 327 29.09 -8.86 -2.08
CA GLU A 327 28.20 -9.89 -1.54
C GLU A 327 27.76 -9.52 -0.11
N VAL A 328 26.48 -9.71 0.18
CA VAL A 328 25.92 -9.67 1.54
C VAL A 328 25.44 -11.05 1.89
N SER A 329 25.92 -11.59 3.00
CA SER A 329 25.67 -12.95 3.45
C SER A 329 25.45 -13.01 4.97
N ALA A 330 25.13 -14.18 5.51
CA ALA A 330 25.01 -14.38 6.96
C ALA A 330 26.08 -15.34 7.49
N VAL A 331 26.72 -14.97 8.62
CA VAL A 331 27.86 -15.69 9.21
C VAL A 331 27.61 -16.06 10.67
N ASP A 332 28.22 -17.14 11.17
CA ASP A 332 27.97 -17.62 12.54
C ASP A 332 28.56 -16.71 13.64
N THR A 333 29.71 -16.08 13.38
CA THR A 333 30.45 -15.29 14.38
C THR A 333 30.36 -13.80 14.09
N ALA A 334 29.99 -13.01 15.10
CA ALA A 334 30.00 -11.56 15.02
C ALA A 334 31.42 -11.00 15.17
N ASP A 335 31.84 -10.21 14.19
CA ASP A 335 33.10 -9.46 14.20
C ASP A 335 32.91 -8.10 13.49
N ALA A 336 34.01 -7.40 13.19
CA ALA A 336 33.96 -6.10 12.51
C ALA A 336 33.34 -6.14 11.09
N SER A 337 33.26 -7.32 10.46
CA SER A 337 32.58 -7.51 9.15
C SER A 337 31.05 -7.60 9.27
N THR A 338 30.54 -7.55 10.50
CA THR A 338 29.10 -7.58 10.82
C THR A 338 28.60 -6.25 11.36
N ASP A 339 29.45 -5.22 11.42
CA ASP A 339 29.11 -3.90 11.92
C ASP A 339 28.48 -3.05 10.80
N TRP A 340 27.28 -2.54 11.07
CA TRP A 340 26.50 -1.69 10.17
C TRP A 340 26.18 -0.37 10.85
N ARG A 341 26.57 0.75 10.23
CA ARG A 341 26.20 2.09 10.66
C ARG A 341 24.85 2.48 10.07
N VAL A 342 23.97 2.97 10.93
CA VAL A 342 22.67 3.53 10.59
C VAL A 342 22.86 4.93 10.02
N GLU A 343 22.28 5.19 8.85
CA GLU A 343 22.11 6.54 8.31
C GLU A 343 20.61 6.83 8.16
N VAL A 344 20.12 7.88 8.82
CA VAL A 344 18.72 8.32 8.77
C VAL A 344 18.68 9.70 8.12
N ILE A 345 17.72 9.93 7.22
CA ILE A 345 17.55 11.26 6.61
C ILE A 345 17.33 12.32 7.70
N ASP A 346 18.06 13.44 7.59
CA ASP A 346 18.01 14.64 8.44
C ASP A 346 18.50 14.46 9.90
N ASP A 347 19.50 13.59 10.15
CA ASP A 347 20.16 13.39 11.46
C ASP A 347 19.19 13.07 12.63
N ARG A 348 18.15 12.29 12.33
CA ARG A 348 17.04 12.04 13.26
C ARG A 348 17.20 10.73 14.05
N PRO A 349 16.40 10.54 15.13
CA PRO A 349 16.15 9.22 15.68
C PRO A 349 15.65 8.26 14.60
N TRP A 350 16.06 6.99 14.66
CA TRP A 350 15.49 5.97 13.79
C TRP A 350 14.10 5.60 14.30
N THR A 351 13.07 6.06 13.61
CA THR A 351 11.68 5.64 13.84
C THR A 351 11.24 4.65 12.77
N ALA A 352 10.21 3.85 13.06
CA ALA A 352 9.76 2.82 12.14
C ALA A 352 9.35 3.35 10.75
N GLY A 353 8.73 4.54 10.70
CA GLY A 353 8.33 5.20 9.45
C GLY A 353 9.46 5.92 8.70
N ALA A 354 10.69 5.94 9.22
CA ALA A 354 11.81 6.61 8.57
C ALA A 354 12.38 5.80 7.40
N ARG A 355 13.02 6.51 6.46
CA ARG A 355 13.97 5.92 5.51
C ARG A 355 15.33 5.81 6.17
N VAL A 356 15.89 4.61 6.13
CA VAL A 356 17.20 4.30 6.70
C VAL A 356 18.09 3.62 5.67
N ARG A 357 19.39 3.89 5.73
CA ARG A 357 20.43 3.06 5.11
C ARG A 357 21.21 2.34 6.19
N LEU A 358 21.62 1.12 5.89
CA LEU A 358 22.55 0.36 6.71
C LEU A 358 23.87 0.31 5.95
N VAL A 359 24.92 0.88 6.52
CA VAL A 359 26.22 1.03 5.87
C VAL A 359 27.22 0.11 6.53
N HIS A 360 27.74 -0.84 5.77
CA HIS A 360 28.75 -1.75 6.25
C HIS A 360 30.02 -0.97 6.65
N VAL A 361 30.38 -1.00 7.93
CA VAL A 361 31.41 -0.12 8.50
C VAL A 361 32.77 -0.36 7.84
N ALA A 362 33.16 -1.61 7.63
CA ALA A 362 34.49 -1.95 7.14
C ALA A 362 34.71 -1.57 5.65
N THR A 363 33.64 -1.45 4.84
CA THR A 363 33.78 -1.17 3.39
C THR A 363 33.12 0.12 2.93
N GLY A 364 32.23 0.72 3.74
CA GLY A 364 31.44 1.90 3.38
C GLY A 364 30.28 1.63 2.42
N ALA A 365 30.09 0.37 2.01
CA ALA A 365 29.02 -0.04 1.10
C ALA A 365 27.67 -0.06 1.82
N ALA A 366 26.62 0.47 1.18
CA ALA A 366 25.27 0.42 1.72
C ALA A 366 24.59 -0.92 1.39
N LEU A 367 23.78 -1.42 2.33
CA LEU A 367 22.86 -2.53 2.07
C LEU A 367 21.88 -2.12 0.97
N HIS A 368 21.91 -2.83 -0.14
CA HIS A 368 21.24 -2.48 -1.39
C HIS A 368 20.43 -3.67 -1.88
N SER A 369 19.33 -3.42 -2.58
CA SER A 369 18.60 -4.45 -3.29
C SER A 369 17.94 -3.92 -4.55
N HIS A 370 17.80 -4.77 -5.55
CA HIS A 370 17.29 -4.38 -6.85
C HIS A 370 16.59 -5.56 -7.52
N ARG A 371 15.98 -5.33 -8.69
CA ARG A 371 15.13 -6.34 -9.36
C ARG A 371 15.94 -7.37 -10.16
N ALA A 372 17.05 -7.84 -9.61
CA ALA A 372 17.77 -8.99 -10.13
C ALA A 372 17.42 -10.21 -9.28
N SER A 373 17.07 -11.32 -9.94
CA SER A 373 16.77 -12.59 -9.30
C SER A 373 17.10 -13.72 -10.26
N ASP A 374 17.55 -14.84 -9.72
CA ASP A 374 17.82 -16.07 -10.47
C ASP A 374 17.26 -17.28 -9.70
N PRO A 375 16.52 -18.19 -10.37
CA PRO A 375 15.91 -19.35 -9.73
C PRO A 375 16.88 -20.26 -8.97
N ARG A 376 18.16 -20.29 -9.35
CA ARG A 376 19.19 -21.16 -8.74
C ARG A 376 20.08 -20.40 -7.78
N LEU A 377 20.58 -19.24 -8.19
CA LEU A 377 21.60 -18.51 -7.42
C LEU A 377 21.03 -17.69 -6.26
N THR A 378 19.74 -17.37 -6.31
CA THR A 378 19.05 -16.56 -5.28
C THR A 378 17.70 -17.16 -4.90
N ALA A 379 17.46 -18.43 -5.24
CA ALA A 379 16.17 -19.12 -5.06
C ALA A 379 14.97 -18.38 -5.68
N GLY A 380 15.19 -17.60 -6.74
CA GLY A 380 14.17 -16.75 -7.36
C GLY A 380 13.78 -15.51 -6.56
N GLN A 381 14.51 -15.17 -5.50
CA GLN A 381 14.32 -13.97 -4.70
C GLN A 381 15.22 -12.84 -5.19
N GLN A 382 14.93 -11.59 -4.77
CA GLN A 382 15.74 -10.45 -5.19
C GLN A 382 17.13 -10.49 -4.55
N GLU A 383 18.16 -10.17 -5.32
CA GLU A 383 19.54 -10.03 -4.84
C GLU A 383 19.64 -8.90 -3.80
N VAL A 384 20.41 -9.16 -2.74
CA VAL A 384 20.83 -8.17 -1.76
C VAL A 384 22.35 -8.06 -1.82
N THR A 385 22.86 -6.83 -1.82
CA THR A 385 24.28 -6.54 -2.06
C THR A 385 24.76 -5.40 -1.16
N GLY A 386 26.07 -5.19 -1.11
CA GLY A 386 26.70 -3.97 -0.64
C GLY A 386 27.03 -3.10 -1.84
N TYR A 387 26.44 -1.90 -1.93
CA TYR A 387 26.67 -0.97 -3.03
C TYR A 387 27.48 0.25 -2.57
N PRO A 388 28.70 0.46 -3.10
CA PRO A 388 29.57 1.55 -2.67
C PRO A 388 29.19 2.92 -3.26
N GLU A 389 28.60 2.96 -4.45
CA GLU A 389 28.32 4.21 -5.17
C GLU A 389 27.13 4.98 -4.58
N ARG A 390 26.28 4.29 -3.81
CA ARG A 390 25.03 4.76 -3.22
C ARG A 390 23.99 5.19 -4.24
N ASP A 391 22.75 4.78 -4.04
CA ASP A 391 21.63 5.22 -4.86
C ASP A 391 20.32 5.20 -4.05
N VAL A 392 19.20 5.21 -4.78
CA VAL A 392 17.89 5.12 -4.14
C VAL A 392 17.63 3.70 -3.60
N ASN A 393 18.19 2.65 -4.19
CA ASN A 393 17.99 1.25 -3.81
C ASN A 393 18.69 0.84 -2.50
N ASP A 394 19.40 1.77 -1.87
CA ASP A 394 19.92 1.61 -0.50
C ASP A 394 18.86 1.84 0.60
N TRP A 395 17.69 2.38 0.24
CA TRP A 395 16.70 2.81 1.24
C TRP A 395 15.85 1.64 1.75
N TRP A 396 15.84 1.49 3.08
CA TRP A 396 15.01 0.55 3.82
C TRP A 396 14.06 1.28 4.77
N THR A 397 13.03 0.58 5.24
CA THR A 397 12.11 1.05 6.29
C THR A 397 11.64 -0.12 7.15
N VAL A 398 11.14 0.14 8.35
CA VAL A 398 10.66 -0.92 9.25
C VAL A 398 9.22 -1.29 8.87
N LEU A 399 9.00 -2.58 8.64
CA LEU A 399 7.70 -3.15 8.31
C LEU A 399 7.04 -3.82 9.52
N GLU A 400 7.82 -4.40 10.43
CA GLU A 400 7.39 -5.02 11.68
C GLU A 400 8.41 -4.64 12.76
N LEU A 401 7.92 -4.34 13.96
CA LEU A 401 8.72 -4.05 15.15
C LEU A 401 8.11 -4.84 16.32
N SER A 402 8.93 -5.60 17.05
CA SER A 402 8.47 -6.43 18.18
C SER A 402 9.51 -6.59 19.27
#